data_AF-A0A5C7KW55-F1
#
_entry.id   AF-A0A5C7KW55-F1
#
_cell.length_a   1.000
_cell.length_b   1.000
_cell.length_c   1.000
_cell.angle_alpha   90.00
_cell.angle_beta   90.00
_cell.angle_gamma   90.00
#
_symmetry.space_group_name_H-M   'P 1'
#
loop_
_entity.id
_entity.type
_entity.pdbx_description
1 polymer ?
#
loop_
_entity_poly.entity_id
_entity_poly.type
_entity_poly.pdbx_seq_one_letter_code
_entity_poly.pdbx_strand_id
1 'polypeptide(L)'
;MFLFTSTRFIGFGLLFSFLCWFGYSPCHGEELSLSLRSRTEIEPKTGRFFELERSEKWATETTAVIVCDMWDSHSCKNAVMRVEELVPRMNQLLHALRDKGVTVIHAPSDCMEYYKDHPGRKLAIDVPKASNLPPLIGRWCYQIPAEEQGLYPLDQSDGGNDDEPEQKLLWQEELLSKGLKPMSPWKSEHPGLDIESGDDVSDRGDEVWSILENKKIRNVMIMGVHTNMCVLGRPFGLRNLAQYGKNVVLVRDMTDTMYNPNMPPYVNHFSGTDLIVEHIEKYVCPTISSNQILGGHEFRFAKDLRATVLVAMAEPEYKTEIGLTEFARKRLWRDYRVVMVYGRNDGSGDLPAFQRLQEADLLLLSIRRRPISAQDMSVLRDFVKGGKPIIGIRTANHAFSLRQGSPPPDRLTWDSWDAEFFGGSYTNHYGAEMAVSLLPMSAEQQGHAIIADCGIESLRIGGSLYKVAPLHAKCVPLMNAQVDGKPVEPIAWTFERADGGKSFYTSLGHEKEFEQECFVRLLENAIQWGLNH
;
A
#
# COMPACT_ATOMS: atom_id res chain seq x y z
N MET A 1 -79.20 -5.60 53.35
CA MET A 1 -78.59 -4.39 52.79
C MET A 1 -77.87 -4.80 51.52
N PHE A 2 -78.43 -4.40 50.37
CA PHE A 2 -77.97 -4.48 48.97
C PHE A 2 -77.33 -5.79 48.47
N LEU A 3 -78.10 -6.63 47.73
CA LEU A 3 -78.22 -6.66 46.25
C LEU A 3 -76.88 -6.98 45.55
N PHE A 4 -76.77 -8.15 44.92
CA PHE A 4 -76.65 -8.26 43.45
C PHE A 4 -76.74 -9.71 42.99
N THR A 5 -77.58 -9.92 41.98
CA THR A 5 -77.92 -11.18 41.31
C THR A 5 -77.11 -11.36 40.04
N SER A 6 -76.54 -12.56 39.87
CA SER A 6 -76.53 -13.42 38.67
C SER A 6 -76.50 -12.77 37.28
N THR A 7 -75.40 -13.01 36.55
CA THR A 7 -75.43 -13.19 35.09
C THR A 7 -74.47 -14.31 34.67
N ARG A 8 -75.00 -15.32 33.97
CA ARG A 8 -74.27 -16.43 33.33
C ARG A 8 -73.61 -15.95 32.04
N PHE A 9 -72.40 -16.40 31.74
CA PHE A 9 -71.85 -16.41 30.39
C PHE A 9 -71.39 -17.83 30.01
N ILE A 10 -71.79 -18.22 28.81
CA ILE A 10 -71.63 -19.52 28.17
C ILE A 10 -70.23 -19.59 27.56
N GLY A 11 -69.43 -20.58 27.93
CA GLY A 11 -68.14 -20.86 27.31
C GLY A 11 -68.30 -21.64 26.01
N PHE A 12 -67.95 -21.03 24.88
CA PHE A 12 -67.68 -21.71 23.61
C PHE A 12 -66.19 -22.05 23.56
N GLY A 13 -65.84 -23.34 23.55
CA GLY A 13 -64.48 -23.81 23.31
C GLY A 13 -64.14 -23.74 21.82
N LEU A 14 -63.20 -22.86 21.47
CA LEU A 14 -62.55 -22.84 20.16
C LEU A 14 -61.24 -23.65 20.24
N LEU A 15 -61.16 -24.74 19.48
CA LEU A 15 -59.92 -25.46 19.20
C LEU A 15 -58.95 -24.50 18.47
N PHE A 16 -57.81 -24.20 19.09
CA PHE A 16 -56.68 -23.60 18.41
C PHE A 16 -55.84 -24.70 17.75
N SER A 17 -55.94 -24.81 16.42
CA SER A 17 -54.96 -25.54 15.61
C SER A 17 -53.62 -24.82 15.68
N PHE A 18 -52.60 -25.50 16.21
CA PHE A 18 -51.20 -25.10 16.07
C PHE A 18 -50.79 -25.22 14.60
N LEU A 19 -50.88 -24.12 13.85
CA LEU A 19 -50.11 -23.98 12.62
C LEU A 19 -48.66 -23.67 13.01
N CYS A 20 -47.77 -24.63 12.79
CA CYS A 20 -46.32 -24.39 12.75
C CYS A 20 -46.03 -23.45 11.58
N TRP A 21 -45.93 -22.15 11.86
CA TRP A 21 -45.25 -21.21 10.99
C TRP A 21 -43.76 -21.56 11.04
N PHE A 22 -43.28 -22.25 10.00
CA PHE A 22 -41.86 -22.21 9.65
C PHE A 22 -41.54 -20.75 9.33
N GLY A 23 -40.97 -20.04 10.30
CA GLY A 23 -40.32 -18.76 10.04
C GLY A 23 -39.22 -19.01 9.02
N TYR A 24 -39.45 -18.55 7.79
CA TYR A 24 -38.36 -18.30 6.85
C TYR A 24 -37.48 -17.24 7.52
N SER A 25 -36.40 -17.66 8.18
CA SER A 25 -35.28 -16.77 8.37
C SER A 25 -34.82 -16.39 6.96
N PRO A 26 -34.83 -15.11 6.56
CA PRO A 26 -34.18 -14.73 5.31
C PRO A 26 -32.73 -15.20 5.43
N CYS A 27 -32.32 -16.09 4.55
CA CYS A 27 -30.92 -16.43 4.33
C CYS A 27 -30.23 -15.08 4.08
N HIS A 28 -29.54 -14.54 5.08
CA HIS A 28 -28.65 -13.41 4.84
C HIS A 28 -27.61 -13.95 3.85
N GLY A 29 -27.57 -13.34 2.66
CA GLY A 29 -26.52 -13.64 1.68
C GLY A 29 -25.17 -13.50 2.35
N GLU A 30 -24.25 -14.41 2.03
CA GLU A 30 -22.90 -14.32 2.57
C GLU A 30 -22.25 -13.01 2.07
N GLU A 31 -21.58 -12.30 2.98
CA GLU A 31 -20.95 -11.00 2.67
C GLU A 31 -19.42 -11.10 2.84
N LEU A 32 -18.69 -10.48 1.92
CA LEU A 32 -17.27 -10.20 2.05
C LEU A 32 -17.09 -8.84 2.72
N SER A 33 -16.41 -8.82 3.88
CA SER A 33 -16.01 -7.57 4.54
C SER A 33 -14.62 -7.17 4.06
N LEU A 34 -14.54 -6.05 3.35
CA LEU A 34 -13.33 -5.62 2.65
C LEU A 34 -12.90 -4.22 3.12
N SER A 35 -11.60 -3.98 3.19
CA SER A 35 -11.00 -2.64 3.28
C SER A 35 -10.42 -2.28 1.92
N LEU A 36 -11.11 -1.39 1.21
CA LEU A 36 -10.71 -0.91 -0.10
C LEU A 36 -9.73 0.25 0.06
N ARG A 37 -8.54 0.08 -0.53
CA ARG A 37 -7.48 1.10 -0.55
C ARG A 37 -7.54 1.92 -1.82
N SER A 38 -7.51 3.24 -1.69
CA SER A 38 -7.50 4.19 -2.81
C SER A 38 -6.58 5.36 -2.52
N ARG A 39 -6.24 6.16 -3.54
CA ARG A 39 -5.38 7.32 -3.39
C ARG A 39 -6.06 8.57 -3.94
N THR A 40 -6.06 9.63 -3.15
CA THR A 40 -6.65 10.92 -3.54
C THR A 40 -5.61 12.01 -3.43
N GLU A 41 -5.50 12.85 -4.47
CA GLU A 41 -4.54 13.94 -4.48
C GLU A 41 -4.85 14.92 -3.34
N ILE A 42 -3.83 15.28 -2.57
CA ILE A 42 -3.97 16.17 -1.40
C ILE A 42 -4.29 17.60 -1.87
N GLU A 43 -3.50 18.05 -2.84
CA GLU A 43 -3.58 19.36 -3.47
C GLU A 43 -3.29 19.20 -4.96
N PRO A 44 -4.07 19.85 -5.84
CA PRO A 44 -3.93 19.68 -7.29
C PRO A 44 -2.50 19.90 -7.79
N LYS A 45 -2.01 18.97 -8.61
CA LYS A 45 -0.71 19.03 -9.29
C LYS A 45 0.51 19.01 -8.36
N THR A 46 0.35 18.56 -7.11
CA THR A 46 1.49 18.43 -6.18
C THR A 46 2.12 17.04 -6.25
N GLY A 47 1.42 16.07 -6.84
CA GLY A 47 1.89 14.69 -6.90
C GLY A 47 1.96 14.01 -5.53
N ARG A 48 1.31 14.60 -4.50
CA ARG A 48 1.17 14.04 -3.15
C ARG A 48 -0.26 13.53 -2.99
N PHE A 49 -0.40 12.33 -2.43
CA PHE A 49 -1.68 11.64 -2.32
C PHE A 49 -1.89 11.14 -0.90
N PHE A 50 -3.10 11.29 -0.39
CA PHE A 50 -3.54 10.51 0.76
C PHE A 50 -3.79 9.07 0.30
N GLU A 51 -3.22 8.11 1.01
CA GLU A 51 -3.67 6.73 0.98
C GLU A 51 -4.86 6.61 1.95
N LEU A 52 -5.99 6.17 1.42
CA LEU A 52 -7.27 6.12 2.11
C LEU A 52 -7.82 4.70 2.08
N GLU A 53 -8.34 4.26 3.22
CA GLU A 53 -9.07 3.01 3.34
C GLU A 53 -10.56 3.27 3.58
N ARG A 54 -11.41 2.49 2.92
CA ARG A 54 -12.86 2.50 3.12
C ARG A 54 -13.34 1.07 3.33
N SER A 55 -14.00 0.83 4.46
CA SER A 55 -14.67 -0.45 4.71
C SER A 55 -15.90 -0.59 3.83
N GLU A 56 -16.04 -1.74 3.19
CA GLU A 56 -17.21 -2.12 2.40
C GLU A 56 -17.64 -3.56 2.67
N LYS A 57 -18.91 -3.84 2.35
CA LYS A 57 -19.50 -5.17 2.41
C LYS A 57 -20.05 -5.53 1.04
N TRP A 58 -19.54 -6.61 0.47
CA TRP A 58 -19.95 -7.08 -0.85
C TRP A 58 -20.71 -8.40 -0.72
N ALA A 59 -21.96 -8.42 -1.17
CA ALA A 59 -22.75 -9.65 -1.24
C ALA A 59 -22.14 -10.60 -2.28
N THR A 60 -21.87 -11.86 -1.88
CA THR A 60 -21.11 -12.81 -2.70
C THR A 60 -21.85 -13.16 -4.00
N GLU A 61 -23.18 -13.22 -3.97
CA GLU A 61 -24.02 -13.54 -5.13
C GLU A 61 -24.02 -12.44 -6.22
N THR A 62 -23.53 -11.24 -5.90
CA THR A 62 -23.36 -10.12 -6.86
C THR A 62 -21.90 -9.78 -7.11
N THR A 63 -20.99 -10.67 -6.73
CA THR A 63 -19.55 -10.50 -6.82
C THR A 63 -18.94 -11.57 -7.71
N ALA A 64 -18.00 -11.17 -8.57
CA ALA A 64 -17.18 -12.08 -9.35
C ALA A 64 -15.69 -11.83 -9.11
N VAL A 65 -14.89 -12.85 -9.39
CA VAL A 65 -13.44 -12.77 -9.46
C VAL A 65 -12.96 -13.21 -10.83
N ILE A 66 -12.09 -12.42 -11.45
CA ILE A 66 -11.51 -12.70 -12.76
C ILE A 66 -10.01 -12.98 -12.59
N VAL A 67 -9.59 -14.16 -13.06
CA VAL A 67 -8.18 -14.55 -13.17
C VAL A 67 -7.68 -14.16 -14.54
N CYS A 68 -6.83 -13.14 -14.59
CA CYS A 68 -6.30 -12.58 -15.83
C CYS A 68 -4.95 -13.23 -16.18
N ASP A 69 -4.89 -13.95 -17.31
CA ASP A 69 -3.65 -14.29 -18.01
C ASP A 69 -2.57 -14.97 -17.12
N MET A 70 -2.99 -15.80 -16.16
CA MET A 70 -2.09 -16.63 -15.34
C MET A 70 -1.61 -17.84 -16.13
N TRP A 71 -0.75 -17.62 -17.11
CA TRP A 71 -0.33 -18.64 -18.08
C TRP A 71 0.60 -19.72 -17.50
N ASP A 72 0.64 -20.88 -18.19
CA ASP A 72 1.56 -22.00 -17.91
C ASP A 72 3.03 -21.71 -18.25
N SER A 73 3.30 -20.65 -19.01
CA SER A 73 4.66 -20.22 -19.35
C SER A 73 4.68 -18.75 -19.81
N HIS A 74 5.88 -18.17 -19.90
CA HIS A 74 6.08 -16.81 -20.41
C HIS A 74 7.44 -16.68 -21.09
N SER A 75 7.59 -15.68 -21.96
CA SER A 75 8.85 -15.39 -22.66
C SER A 75 9.96 -14.88 -21.72
N CYS A 76 9.57 -14.41 -20.53
CA CYS A 76 10.46 -14.00 -19.44
C CYS A 76 10.53 -15.11 -18.36
N LYS A 77 11.72 -15.63 -18.06
CA LYS A 77 11.91 -16.68 -17.06
C LYS A 77 11.61 -16.18 -15.65
N ASN A 78 12.01 -14.96 -15.33
CA ASN A 78 11.73 -14.34 -14.05
C ASN A 78 10.21 -14.15 -13.84
N ALA A 79 9.46 -13.81 -14.88
CA ALA A 79 7.99 -13.78 -14.83
C ALA A 79 7.39 -15.17 -14.57
N VAL A 80 7.90 -16.23 -15.22
CA VAL A 80 7.45 -17.62 -14.94
C VAL A 80 7.65 -17.97 -13.47
N MET A 81 8.83 -17.66 -12.91
CA MET A 81 9.10 -17.94 -11.49
C MET A 81 8.18 -17.18 -10.53
N ARG A 82 7.84 -15.93 -10.84
CA ARG A 82 6.88 -15.15 -10.04
C ARG A 82 5.46 -15.69 -10.15
N VAL A 83 5.03 -16.08 -11.35
CA VAL A 83 3.73 -16.77 -11.54
C VAL A 83 3.66 -18.04 -10.71
N GLU A 84 4.67 -18.90 -10.77
CA GLU A 84 4.77 -20.13 -9.96
C GLU A 84 4.66 -19.85 -8.45
N GLU A 85 5.18 -18.72 -7.98
CA GLU A 85 5.12 -18.33 -6.57
C GLU A 85 3.73 -17.79 -6.15
N LEU A 86 3.04 -17.09 -7.06
CA LEU A 86 1.68 -16.58 -6.83
C LEU A 86 0.64 -17.70 -6.79
N VAL A 87 0.79 -18.71 -7.65
CA VAL A 87 -0.22 -19.74 -7.93
C VAL A 87 -0.75 -20.43 -6.67
N PRO A 88 0.05 -20.93 -5.72
CA PRO A 88 -0.47 -21.65 -4.56
C PRO A 88 -1.44 -20.82 -3.71
N ARG A 89 -1.10 -19.54 -3.47
CA ARG A 89 -1.94 -18.65 -2.68
C ARG A 89 -3.13 -18.13 -3.47
N MET A 90 -2.95 -17.89 -4.77
CA MET A 90 -4.05 -17.54 -5.66
C MET A 90 -5.09 -18.66 -5.71
N ASN A 91 -4.67 -19.92 -5.81
CA ASN A 91 -5.59 -21.05 -5.81
C ASN A 91 -6.35 -21.17 -4.48
N GLN A 92 -5.68 -20.96 -3.34
CA GLN A 92 -6.34 -20.88 -2.03
C GLN A 92 -7.41 -19.78 -1.98
N LEU A 93 -7.10 -18.61 -2.55
CA LEU A 93 -8.05 -17.51 -2.64
C LEU A 93 -9.25 -17.85 -3.52
N LEU A 94 -9.03 -18.50 -4.66
CA LEU A 94 -10.11 -18.94 -5.54
C LEU A 94 -11.02 -19.95 -4.85
N HIS A 95 -10.47 -20.95 -4.17
CA HIS A 95 -11.24 -21.90 -3.35
C HIS A 95 -12.07 -21.19 -2.28
N ALA A 96 -11.45 -20.29 -1.52
CA ALA A 96 -12.15 -19.53 -0.49
C ALA A 96 -13.25 -18.62 -1.03
N LEU A 97 -13.09 -18.05 -2.23
CA LEU A 97 -14.13 -17.26 -2.89
C LEU A 97 -15.26 -18.13 -3.44
N ARG A 98 -14.92 -19.27 -4.04
CA ARG A 98 -15.86 -20.26 -4.59
C ARG A 98 -16.74 -20.86 -3.50
N ASP A 99 -16.15 -21.22 -2.36
CA ASP A 99 -16.87 -21.73 -1.17
C ASP A 99 -17.93 -20.75 -0.64
N LYS A 100 -17.71 -19.45 -0.88
CA LYS A 100 -18.63 -18.36 -0.49
C LYS A 100 -19.67 -18.01 -1.57
N GLY A 101 -19.65 -18.70 -2.70
CA GLY A 101 -20.58 -18.49 -3.82
C GLY A 101 -20.21 -17.33 -4.74
N VAL A 102 -18.96 -16.83 -4.70
CA VAL A 102 -18.47 -15.83 -5.65
C VAL A 102 -18.32 -16.46 -7.04
N THR A 103 -18.74 -15.75 -8.09
CA THR A 103 -18.56 -16.23 -9.47
C THR A 103 -17.09 -16.17 -9.86
N VAL A 104 -16.51 -17.27 -10.33
CA VAL A 104 -15.13 -17.33 -10.82
C VAL A 104 -15.10 -17.34 -12.35
N ILE A 105 -14.28 -16.47 -12.93
CA ILE A 105 -14.06 -16.36 -14.38
C ILE A 105 -12.56 -16.48 -14.66
N HIS A 106 -12.16 -17.50 -15.41
CA HIS A 106 -10.79 -17.66 -15.89
C HIS A 106 -10.66 -17.05 -17.28
N ALA A 107 -9.68 -16.17 -17.45
CA ALA A 107 -9.43 -15.45 -18.68
C ALA A 107 -7.99 -15.67 -19.17
N PRO A 108 -7.63 -16.90 -19.61
CA PRO A 108 -6.32 -17.20 -20.16
C PRO A 108 -6.24 -16.76 -21.63
N SER A 109 -6.01 -15.48 -21.85
CA SER A 109 -5.99 -14.91 -23.20
C SER A 109 -4.95 -15.58 -24.08
N ASP A 110 -5.23 -15.61 -25.38
CA ASP A 110 -4.39 -16.23 -26.41
C ASP A 110 -4.22 -17.77 -26.23
N CYS A 111 -4.97 -18.39 -25.29
CA CYS A 111 -4.97 -19.84 -25.03
C CYS A 111 -6.32 -20.52 -25.33
N MET A 112 -7.32 -19.80 -25.84
CA MET A 112 -8.71 -20.30 -25.89
C MET A 112 -8.93 -21.55 -26.74
N GLU A 113 -8.05 -21.86 -27.69
CA GLU A 113 -8.10 -23.12 -28.46
C GLU A 113 -7.95 -24.35 -27.55
N TYR A 114 -7.15 -24.26 -26.48
CA TYR A 114 -7.02 -25.32 -25.46
C TYR A 114 -8.35 -25.60 -24.75
N TYR A 115 -9.18 -24.57 -24.58
CA TYR A 115 -10.42 -24.62 -23.81
C TYR A 115 -11.67 -24.83 -24.66
N LYS A 116 -11.57 -24.98 -26.00
CA LYS A 116 -12.75 -25.03 -26.89
C LYS A 116 -13.82 -26.05 -26.50
N ASP A 117 -13.39 -27.18 -25.93
CA ASP A 117 -14.27 -28.27 -25.49
C ASP A 117 -14.50 -28.30 -23.97
N HIS A 118 -13.83 -27.42 -23.23
CA HIS A 118 -13.87 -27.35 -21.77
C HIS A 118 -15.28 -26.97 -21.28
N PRO A 119 -15.82 -27.60 -20.22
CA PRO A 119 -17.14 -27.27 -19.69
C PRO A 119 -17.30 -25.78 -19.35
N GLY A 120 -16.32 -25.16 -18.69
CA GLY A 120 -16.35 -23.73 -18.38
C GLY A 120 -16.36 -22.81 -19.60
N ARG A 121 -15.77 -23.26 -20.73
CA ARG A 121 -15.88 -22.52 -21.99
C ARG A 121 -17.27 -22.60 -22.58
N LYS A 122 -17.90 -23.78 -22.52
CA LYS A 122 -19.28 -24.00 -22.94
C LYS A 122 -20.26 -23.16 -22.11
N LEU A 123 -20.06 -23.10 -20.80
CA LEU A 123 -20.82 -22.21 -19.91
C LEU A 123 -20.76 -20.76 -20.39
N ALA A 124 -19.55 -20.24 -20.65
CA ALA A 124 -19.37 -18.85 -21.07
C ALA A 124 -20.05 -18.51 -22.41
N ILE A 125 -20.00 -19.42 -23.40
CA ILE A 125 -20.62 -19.17 -24.73
C ILE A 125 -22.14 -19.34 -24.72
N ASP A 126 -22.67 -20.16 -23.82
CA ASP A 126 -24.12 -20.41 -23.70
C ASP A 126 -24.83 -19.25 -22.99
N VAL A 127 -24.09 -18.34 -22.35
CA VAL A 127 -24.64 -17.14 -21.71
C VAL A 127 -25.27 -16.22 -22.76
N PRO A 128 -26.55 -15.83 -22.61
CA PRO A 128 -27.17 -14.88 -23.52
C PRO A 128 -26.42 -13.56 -23.57
N LYS A 129 -26.17 -13.07 -24.79
CA LYS A 129 -25.53 -11.78 -25.01
C LYS A 129 -26.27 -10.65 -24.28
N ALA A 130 -25.56 -9.88 -23.48
CA ALA A 130 -26.15 -8.75 -22.75
C ALA A 130 -26.71 -7.69 -23.71
N SER A 131 -27.86 -7.12 -23.35
CA SER A 131 -28.51 -6.07 -24.15
C SER A 131 -27.82 -4.71 -24.03
N ASN A 132 -27.01 -4.51 -22.99
CA ASN A 132 -26.31 -3.27 -22.63
C ASN A 132 -24.79 -3.37 -22.79
N LEU A 133 -24.31 -4.05 -23.83
CA LEU A 133 -22.88 -4.17 -24.09
C LEU A 133 -22.22 -2.80 -24.33
N PRO A 134 -21.14 -2.46 -23.61
CA PRO A 134 -20.43 -1.23 -23.86
C PRO A 134 -19.77 -1.22 -25.25
N PRO A 135 -19.75 -0.08 -25.97
CA PRO A 135 -19.31 -0.02 -27.37
C PRO A 135 -17.89 -0.52 -27.67
N LEU A 136 -16.98 -0.48 -26.68
CA LEU A 136 -15.58 -0.87 -26.85
C LEU A 136 -15.18 -2.06 -25.97
N ILE A 137 -16.14 -2.75 -25.35
CA ILE A 137 -15.85 -3.80 -24.36
C ILE A 137 -15.05 -4.97 -24.94
N GLY A 138 -15.08 -5.18 -26.26
CA GLY A 138 -14.31 -6.21 -26.97
C GLY A 138 -12.89 -5.78 -27.39
N ARG A 139 -12.40 -4.61 -26.99
CA ARG A 139 -11.10 -4.06 -27.42
C ARG A 139 -10.17 -3.84 -26.25
N TRP A 140 -8.87 -3.90 -26.53
CA TRP A 140 -7.84 -3.48 -25.59
C TRP A 140 -8.01 -2.01 -25.21
N CYS A 141 -7.98 -1.71 -23.91
CA CYS A 141 -8.08 -0.37 -23.36
C CYS A 141 -6.70 0.13 -22.90
N TYR A 142 -6.11 1.02 -23.69
CA TYR A 142 -4.79 1.57 -23.41
C TYR A 142 -4.79 2.59 -22.28
N GLN A 143 -5.90 3.32 -22.11
CA GLN A 143 -6.01 4.40 -21.12
C GLN A 143 -7.49 4.80 -20.96
N ILE A 144 -7.86 5.24 -19.75
CA ILE A 144 -9.15 5.91 -19.48
C ILE A 144 -8.95 7.39 -19.12
N PRO A 145 -9.98 8.27 -19.28
CA PRO A 145 -9.82 9.71 -19.04
C PRO A 145 -9.29 10.08 -17.65
N ALA A 146 -9.58 9.29 -16.63
CA ALA A 146 -9.08 9.52 -15.27
C ALA A 146 -7.55 9.40 -15.17
N GLU A 147 -6.92 8.55 -16.00
CA GLU A 147 -5.46 8.37 -16.04
C GLU A 147 -4.74 9.52 -16.76
N GLU A 148 -5.43 10.35 -17.54
CA GLU A 148 -4.82 11.52 -18.23
C GLU A 148 -4.31 12.59 -17.25
N GLN A 149 -4.74 12.51 -15.99
CA GLN A 149 -4.33 13.41 -14.90
C GLN A 149 -2.97 13.03 -14.30
N GLY A 150 -2.47 11.83 -14.59
CA GLY A 150 -1.23 11.29 -14.05
C GLY A 150 -0.17 11.03 -15.11
N LEU A 151 1.07 10.84 -14.65
CA LEU A 151 2.13 10.27 -15.46
C LEU A 151 2.13 8.75 -15.24
N TYR A 152 2.19 7.99 -16.34
CA TYR A 152 2.34 6.55 -16.24
C TYR A 152 3.70 6.22 -15.60
N PRO A 153 3.75 5.35 -14.57
CA PRO A 153 4.89 5.33 -13.66
C PRO A 153 6.11 4.56 -14.16
N LEU A 154 5.96 3.72 -15.18
CA LEU A 154 7.01 2.83 -15.70
C LEU A 154 7.23 3.04 -17.19
N ASP A 155 8.50 2.94 -17.61
CA ASP A 155 8.84 2.69 -19.00
C ASP A 155 8.83 1.18 -19.26
N GLN A 156 7.89 0.72 -20.08
CA GLN A 156 7.71 -0.67 -20.48
C GLN A 156 7.90 -0.86 -22.00
N SER A 157 8.57 0.10 -22.66
CA SER A 157 8.72 0.13 -24.13
C SER A 157 9.57 -1.03 -24.68
N ASP A 158 10.40 -1.66 -23.85
CA ASP A 158 11.20 -2.84 -24.18
C ASP A 158 10.47 -4.18 -23.93
N GLY A 159 9.20 -4.10 -23.49
CA GLY A 159 8.39 -5.25 -23.10
C GLY A 159 8.57 -5.72 -21.65
N GLY A 160 9.44 -5.05 -20.86
CA GLY A 160 9.57 -5.25 -19.42
C GLY A 160 10.19 -6.59 -19.00
N ASN A 161 10.89 -7.28 -19.90
CA ASN A 161 11.59 -8.52 -19.56
C ASN A 161 12.79 -8.19 -18.66
N ASP A 162 12.80 -8.77 -17.47
CA ASP A 162 13.82 -8.57 -16.43
C ASP A 162 14.78 -9.76 -16.30
N ASP A 163 14.87 -10.63 -17.30
CA ASP A 163 15.90 -11.68 -17.35
C ASP A 163 17.26 -11.07 -17.65
N GLU A 164 18.30 -11.60 -17.01
CA GLU A 164 19.67 -11.33 -17.42
C GLU A 164 19.91 -11.85 -18.84
N PRO A 165 20.76 -11.21 -19.67
CA PRO A 165 20.93 -11.58 -21.08
C PRO A 165 21.27 -13.06 -21.31
N GLU A 166 22.12 -13.65 -20.47
CA GLU A 166 22.48 -15.07 -20.53
C GLU A 166 21.29 -15.97 -20.14
N GLN A 167 20.58 -15.63 -19.07
CA GLN A 167 19.37 -16.34 -18.63
C GLN A 167 18.31 -16.34 -19.72
N LYS A 168 18.12 -15.20 -20.38
CA LYS A 168 17.17 -15.05 -21.49
C LYS A 168 17.51 -16.00 -22.65
N LEU A 169 18.78 -16.09 -23.05
CA LEU A 169 19.21 -16.99 -24.13
C LEU A 169 18.97 -18.46 -23.76
N LEU A 170 19.40 -18.87 -22.56
CA LEU A 170 19.18 -20.23 -22.07
C LEU A 170 17.69 -20.58 -21.99
N TRP A 171 16.86 -19.65 -21.53
CA TRP A 171 15.42 -19.85 -21.46
C TRP A 171 14.79 -20.01 -22.85
N GLN A 172 15.22 -19.20 -23.83
CA GLN A 172 14.74 -19.33 -25.21
C GLN A 172 15.11 -20.70 -25.83
N GLU A 173 16.32 -21.19 -25.57
CA GLU A 173 16.75 -22.53 -25.99
C GLU A 173 15.92 -23.63 -25.31
N GLU A 174 15.64 -23.50 -24.01
CA GLU A 174 14.79 -24.42 -23.27
C GLU A 174 13.37 -24.46 -23.85
N LEU A 175 12.77 -23.30 -24.14
CA LEU A 175 11.45 -23.19 -24.78
C LEU A 175 11.42 -23.87 -26.16
N LEU A 176 12.43 -23.64 -27.00
CA LEU A 176 12.55 -24.29 -28.30
C LEU A 176 12.69 -25.82 -28.17
N SER A 177 13.47 -26.30 -27.20
CA SER A 177 13.64 -27.73 -26.94
C SER A 177 12.34 -28.43 -26.54
N LYS A 178 11.40 -27.67 -25.93
CA LYS A 178 10.04 -28.13 -25.58
C LYS A 178 9.03 -27.96 -26.72
N GLY A 179 9.47 -27.52 -27.90
CA GLY A 179 8.60 -27.24 -29.05
C GLY A 179 7.68 -26.03 -28.84
N LEU A 180 8.05 -25.10 -27.95
CA LEU A 180 7.32 -23.87 -27.68
C LEU A 180 7.85 -22.72 -28.53
N LYS A 181 7.02 -21.70 -28.74
CA LYS A 181 7.43 -20.46 -29.43
C LYS A 181 8.03 -19.51 -28.39
N PRO A 182 9.31 -19.10 -28.49
CA PRO A 182 9.93 -18.30 -27.43
C PRO A 182 9.24 -16.98 -27.09
N MET A 183 8.60 -16.35 -28.07
CA MET A 183 7.90 -15.07 -27.88
C MET A 183 6.46 -15.23 -27.35
N SER A 184 5.90 -16.43 -27.41
CA SER A 184 4.55 -16.76 -26.92
C SER A 184 4.46 -18.23 -26.52
N PRO A 185 5.17 -18.64 -25.45
CA PRO A 185 5.30 -20.06 -25.12
C PRO A 185 4.08 -20.64 -24.40
N TRP A 186 3.17 -19.78 -23.91
CA TRP A 186 1.96 -20.19 -23.21
C TRP A 186 0.99 -20.96 -24.10
N LYS A 187 0.30 -21.92 -23.49
CA LYS A 187 -0.71 -22.78 -24.13
C LYS A 187 -2.02 -22.83 -23.37
N SER A 188 -1.98 -22.61 -22.06
CA SER A 188 -3.13 -22.66 -21.16
C SER A 188 -2.91 -21.76 -19.96
N GLU A 189 -3.91 -21.66 -19.10
CA GLU A 189 -3.71 -21.24 -17.72
C GLU A 189 -2.76 -22.20 -16.99
N HIS A 190 -2.10 -21.70 -15.96
CA HIS A 190 -1.19 -22.44 -15.12
C HIS A 190 -1.92 -23.61 -14.46
N PRO A 191 -1.41 -24.85 -14.56
CA PRO A 191 -2.11 -26.05 -14.12
C PRO A 191 -2.29 -26.15 -12.59
N GLY A 192 -1.65 -25.26 -11.83
CA GLY A 192 -1.84 -25.15 -10.38
C GLY A 192 -3.04 -24.29 -9.96
N LEU A 193 -3.79 -23.72 -10.91
CA LEU A 193 -5.06 -23.04 -10.66
C LEU A 193 -6.20 -23.98 -11.07
N ASP A 194 -7.07 -24.29 -10.11
CA ASP A 194 -8.18 -25.21 -10.34
C ASP A 194 -9.33 -24.48 -11.04
N ILE A 195 -9.69 -24.96 -12.24
CA ILE A 195 -10.91 -24.56 -12.95
C ILE A 195 -11.99 -25.60 -12.65
N GLU A 196 -12.92 -25.25 -11.77
CA GLU A 196 -13.95 -26.16 -11.28
C GLU A 196 -15.25 -26.12 -12.09
N SER A 197 -16.13 -27.09 -11.82
CA SER A 197 -17.47 -27.11 -12.38
C SER A 197 -18.26 -25.89 -11.91
N GLY A 198 -18.65 -25.02 -12.84
CA GLY A 198 -19.39 -23.79 -12.58
C GLY A 198 -18.58 -22.52 -12.86
N ASP A 199 -17.27 -22.66 -13.02
CA ASP A 199 -16.39 -21.56 -13.41
C ASP A 199 -16.52 -21.29 -14.91
N ASP A 200 -16.54 -20.00 -15.27
CA ASP A 200 -16.59 -19.57 -16.67
C ASP A 200 -15.16 -19.44 -17.24
N VAL A 201 -14.96 -19.80 -18.52
CA VAL A 201 -13.66 -19.61 -19.21
C VAL A 201 -13.83 -18.77 -20.47
N SER A 202 -13.33 -17.53 -20.44
CA SER A 202 -13.34 -16.62 -21.58
C SER A 202 -12.33 -15.48 -21.44
N ASP A 203 -11.63 -15.16 -22.52
CA ASP A 203 -10.80 -13.97 -22.67
C ASP A 203 -11.51 -12.84 -23.46
N ARG A 204 -12.77 -13.04 -23.83
CA ARG A 204 -13.54 -12.10 -24.65
C ARG A 204 -14.36 -11.16 -23.78
N GLY A 205 -14.10 -9.85 -23.93
CA GLY A 205 -14.79 -8.86 -23.11
C GLY A 205 -16.31 -8.81 -23.30
N ASP A 206 -16.84 -9.13 -24.49
CA ASP A 206 -18.29 -9.19 -24.72
C ASP A 206 -18.97 -10.39 -24.02
N GLU A 207 -18.28 -11.53 -23.96
CA GLU A 207 -18.76 -12.72 -23.24
C GLU A 207 -18.63 -12.52 -21.72
N VAL A 208 -17.46 -12.04 -21.24
CA VAL A 208 -17.26 -11.73 -19.82
C VAL A 208 -18.29 -10.71 -19.34
N TRP A 209 -18.53 -9.62 -20.08
CA TRP A 209 -19.57 -8.66 -19.73
C TRP A 209 -20.96 -9.30 -19.69
N SER A 210 -21.26 -10.19 -20.64
CA SER A 210 -22.55 -10.90 -20.66
C SER A 210 -22.71 -11.82 -19.46
N ILE A 211 -21.66 -12.52 -19.02
CA ILE A 211 -21.65 -13.30 -17.77
C ILE A 211 -21.99 -12.38 -16.59
N LEU A 212 -21.29 -11.25 -16.46
CA LEU A 212 -21.49 -10.31 -15.36
C LEU A 212 -22.93 -9.78 -15.32
N GLU A 213 -23.51 -9.41 -16.46
CA GLU A 213 -24.88 -8.88 -16.52
C GLU A 213 -25.94 -9.95 -16.22
N ASN A 214 -25.82 -11.15 -16.81
CA ASN A 214 -26.80 -12.22 -16.61
C ASN A 214 -26.80 -12.74 -15.16
N LYS A 215 -25.61 -12.80 -14.54
CA LYS A 215 -25.45 -13.16 -13.12
C LYS A 215 -25.69 -11.98 -12.18
N LYS A 216 -26.05 -10.79 -12.70
CA LYS A 216 -26.30 -9.56 -11.93
C LYS A 216 -25.11 -9.12 -11.07
N ILE A 217 -23.90 -9.42 -11.53
CA ILE A 217 -22.65 -9.05 -10.88
C ILE A 217 -22.44 -7.55 -11.01
N ARG A 218 -22.18 -6.91 -9.88
CA ARG A 218 -21.86 -5.48 -9.79
C ARG A 218 -20.43 -5.26 -9.30
N ASN A 219 -19.93 -6.17 -8.47
CA ASN A 219 -18.60 -6.08 -7.89
C ASN A 219 -17.66 -7.08 -8.56
N VAL A 220 -16.46 -6.64 -8.93
CA VAL A 220 -15.49 -7.48 -9.64
C VAL A 220 -14.13 -7.36 -8.99
N MET A 221 -13.59 -8.48 -8.53
CA MET A 221 -12.19 -8.61 -8.14
C MET A 221 -11.38 -9.04 -9.36
N ILE A 222 -10.28 -8.38 -9.64
CA ILE A 222 -9.33 -8.82 -10.66
C ILE A 222 -8.02 -9.21 -9.98
N MET A 223 -7.45 -10.33 -10.42
CA MET A 223 -6.10 -10.76 -10.08
C MET A 223 -5.42 -11.40 -11.28
N GLY A 224 -4.13 -11.70 -11.18
CA GLY A 224 -3.36 -12.30 -12.28
C GLY A 224 -2.30 -11.36 -12.84
N VAL A 225 -1.82 -11.63 -14.05
CA VAL A 225 -0.63 -10.98 -14.62
C VAL A 225 -0.85 -10.54 -16.07
N HIS A 226 -0.12 -9.58 -16.63
CA HIS A 226 0.77 -8.66 -15.92
C HIS A 226 0.04 -7.33 -15.64
N THR A 227 0.19 -6.76 -14.44
CA THR A 227 -0.63 -5.66 -13.90
C THR A 227 -0.67 -4.45 -14.84
N ASN A 228 0.50 -4.05 -15.33
CA ASN A 228 0.74 -2.91 -16.23
C ASN A 228 0.34 -3.15 -17.70
N MET A 229 -0.13 -4.36 -18.02
CA MET A 229 -0.52 -4.76 -19.36
C MET A 229 -1.92 -5.37 -19.34
N CYS A 230 -2.02 -6.69 -19.20
CA CYS A 230 -3.25 -7.44 -19.41
C CYS A 230 -4.33 -7.11 -18.37
N VAL A 231 -3.95 -7.07 -17.10
CA VAL A 231 -4.86 -6.79 -15.98
C VAL A 231 -5.52 -5.40 -16.15
N LEU A 232 -4.75 -4.40 -16.58
CA LEU A 232 -5.28 -3.07 -16.89
C LEU A 232 -6.06 -3.04 -18.20
N GLY A 233 -5.49 -3.61 -19.26
CA GLY A 233 -5.82 -3.27 -20.63
C GLY A 233 -6.58 -4.32 -21.44
N ARG A 234 -6.68 -5.58 -21.00
CA ARG A 234 -7.50 -6.59 -21.71
C ARG A 234 -8.95 -6.09 -21.83
N PRO A 235 -9.72 -6.60 -22.79
CA PRO A 235 -11.15 -6.26 -22.96
C PRO A 235 -11.97 -6.34 -21.65
N PHE A 236 -11.68 -7.35 -20.82
CA PHE A 236 -12.27 -7.58 -19.49
C PHE A 236 -11.48 -6.95 -18.34
N GLY A 237 -10.42 -6.19 -18.61
CA GLY A 237 -9.50 -5.63 -17.63
C GLY A 237 -10.06 -4.45 -16.84
N LEU A 238 -9.29 -4.00 -15.84
CA LEU A 238 -9.68 -2.97 -14.87
C LEU A 238 -10.22 -1.70 -15.53
N ARG A 239 -9.55 -1.21 -16.58
CA ARG A 239 -9.91 0.05 -17.26
C ARG A 239 -11.32 0.02 -17.82
N ASN A 240 -11.64 -1.01 -18.60
CA ASN A 240 -12.97 -1.15 -19.20
C ASN A 240 -14.04 -1.37 -18.12
N LEU A 241 -13.77 -2.24 -17.15
CA LEU A 241 -14.74 -2.51 -16.08
C LEU A 241 -15.04 -1.26 -15.24
N ALA A 242 -14.02 -0.50 -14.85
CA ALA A 242 -14.15 0.74 -14.11
C ALA A 242 -14.89 1.82 -14.95
N GLN A 243 -14.45 2.04 -16.19
CA GLN A 243 -15.03 3.05 -17.08
C GLN A 243 -16.52 2.80 -17.35
N TYR A 244 -16.93 1.53 -17.41
CA TYR A 244 -18.32 1.15 -17.66
C TYR A 244 -19.13 0.85 -16.38
N GLY A 245 -18.61 1.27 -15.21
CA GLY A 245 -19.39 1.40 -13.99
C GLY A 245 -19.51 0.14 -13.13
N LYS A 246 -18.63 -0.86 -13.30
CA LYS A 246 -18.50 -1.94 -12.32
C LYS A 246 -17.73 -1.44 -11.09
N ASN A 247 -18.11 -1.94 -9.91
CA ASN A 247 -17.33 -1.75 -8.70
C ASN A 247 -16.14 -2.72 -8.76
N VAL A 248 -15.06 -2.28 -9.40
CA VAL A 248 -13.89 -3.12 -9.63
C VAL A 248 -12.80 -2.85 -8.60
N VAL A 249 -12.10 -3.90 -8.17
CA VAL A 249 -10.88 -3.82 -7.37
C VAL A 249 -9.79 -4.71 -7.93
N LEU A 250 -8.53 -4.27 -7.82
CA LEU A 250 -7.38 -5.16 -7.97
C LEU A 250 -7.10 -5.87 -6.63
N VAL A 251 -6.83 -7.17 -6.67
CA VAL A 251 -6.24 -7.91 -5.54
C VAL A 251 -4.72 -7.67 -5.59
N ARG A 252 -4.25 -6.63 -4.90
CA ARG A 252 -2.91 -6.01 -5.10
C ARG A 252 -1.73 -6.93 -4.81
N ASP A 253 -1.92 -7.95 -3.99
CA ASP A 253 -0.88 -8.91 -3.62
C ASP A 253 -0.97 -10.21 -4.43
N MET A 254 -1.94 -10.32 -5.35
CA MET A 254 -2.14 -11.43 -6.28
C MET A 254 -1.90 -11.01 -7.73
N THR A 255 -0.84 -10.23 -7.94
CA THR A 255 -0.47 -9.70 -9.26
C THR A 255 1.03 -9.51 -9.37
N ASP A 256 1.51 -9.36 -10.60
CA ASP A 256 2.90 -9.09 -10.96
C ASP A 256 2.94 -8.22 -12.22
N THR A 257 4.01 -7.46 -12.43
CA THR A 257 4.14 -6.55 -13.58
C THR A 257 5.28 -6.98 -14.52
N MET A 258 5.19 -6.67 -15.81
CA MET A 258 6.35 -6.72 -16.71
C MET A 258 7.13 -5.41 -16.58
N TYR A 259 8.28 -5.44 -15.89
CA TYR A 259 9.14 -4.27 -15.73
C TYR A 259 10.61 -4.67 -15.67
N ASN A 260 11.41 -4.07 -16.54
CA ASN A 260 12.86 -4.17 -16.55
C ASN A 260 13.46 -3.09 -15.63
N PRO A 261 14.13 -3.45 -14.52
CA PRO A 261 14.77 -2.49 -13.61
C PRO A 261 15.83 -1.58 -14.25
N ASN A 262 16.34 -1.92 -15.44
CA ASN A 262 17.26 -1.08 -16.21
C ASN A 262 16.56 0.02 -17.02
N MET A 263 15.23 0.07 -16.99
CA MET A 263 14.42 1.12 -17.61
C MET A 263 13.88 2.09 -16.55
N PRO A 264 13.59 3.35 -16.91
CA PRO A 264 12.97 4.31 -15.98
C PRO A 264 11.75 3.70 -15.25
N PRO A 265 11.62 3.89 -13.93
CA PRO A 265 12.35 4.84 -13.08
C PRO A 265 13.60 4.29 -12.37
N TYR A 266 14.19 3.19 -12.85
CA TYR A 266 15.41 2.56 -12.28
C TYR A 266 15.25 2.09 -10.83
N VAL A 267 14.11 1.49 -10.53
CA VAL A 267 13.81 0.87 -9.24
C VAL A 267 13.88 -0.65 -9.36
N ASN A 268 13.96 -1.38 -8.24
CA ASN A 268 13.84 -2.83 -8.30
C ASN A 268 12.44 -3.24 -8.82
N HIS A 269 12.34 -4.48 -9.27
CA HIS A 269 11.12 -5.02 -9.87
C HIS A 269 9.86 -4.84 -8.99
N PHE A 270 9.95 -5.17 -7.70
CA PHE A 270 8.81 -5.10 -6.78
C PHE A 270 8.35 -3.66 -6.51
N SER A 271 9.28 -2.71 -6.45
CA SER A 271 8.94 -1.28 -6.43
C SER A 271 8.23 -0.85 -7.72
N GLY A 272 8.59 -1.43 -8.87
CA GLY A 272 7.87 -1.22 -10.12
C GLY A 272 6.41 -1.66 -10.03
N THR A 273 6.17 -2.85 -9.47
CA THR A 273 4.82 -3.36 -9.19
C THR A 273 4.06 -2.44 -8.23
N ASP A 274 4.69 -2.01 -7.13
CA ASP A 274 4.09 -1.06 -6.18
C ASP A 274 3.63 0.24 -6.88
N LEU A 275 4.46 0.80 -7.76
CA LEU A 275 4.15 2.03 -8.50
C LEU A 275 2.94 1.88 -9.44
N ILE A 276 2.77 0.71 -10.07
CA ILE A 276 1.60 0.42 -10.91
C ILE A 276 0.35 0.24 -10.06
N VAL A 277 0.45 -0.43 -8.91
CA VAL A 277 -0.65 -0.53 -7.94
C VAL A 277 -1.05 0.87 -7.46
N GLU A 278 -0.08 1.74 -7.14
CA GLU A 278 -0.39 3.13 -6.77
C GLU A 278 -1.07 3.90 -7.91
N HIS A 279 -0.65 3.71 -9.16
CA HIS A 279 -1.29 4.35 -10.32
C HIS A 279 -2.75 3.92 -10.46
N ILE A 280 -3.02 2.61 -10.27
CA ILE A 280 -4.37 2.06 -10.26
C ILE A 280 -5.21 2.69 -9.15
N GLU A 281 -4.68 2.80 -7.94
CA GLU A 281 -5.36 3.39 -6.78
C GLU A 281 -5.68 4.88 -6.94
N LYS A 282 -4.87 5.60 -7.73
CA LYS A 282 -5.06 7.03 -8.01
C LYS A 282 -6.13 7.27 -9.08
N TYR A 283 -6.14 6.45 -10.13
CA TYR A 283 -6.80 6.84 -11.38
C TYR A 283 -7.76 5.80 -11.96
N VAL A 284 -7.71 4.54 -11.52
CA VAL A 284 -8.50 3.46 -12.12
C VAL A 284 -9.55 2.95 -11.15
N CYS A 285 -9.11 2.39 -10.03
CA CYS A 285 -9.99 1.77 -9.05
C CYS A 285 -9.30 1.51 -7.70
N PRO A 286 -10.05 1.29 -6.61
CA PRO A 286 -9.47 0.84 -5.35
C PRO A 286 -8.83 -0.56 -5.43
N THR A 287 -8.10 -0.96 -4.39
CA THR A 287 -7.49 -2.29 -4.27
C THR A 287 -7.84 -2.96 -2.95
N ILE A 288 -7.77 -4.29 -2.94
CA ILE A 288 -7.86 -5.13 -1.74
C ILE A 288 -6.66 -6.08 -1.69
N SER A 289 -6.47 -6.77 -0.59
CA SER A 289 -5.44 -7.81 -0.42
C SER A 289 -6.06 -9.16 -0.11
N SER A 290 -5.40 -10.24 -0.55
CA SER A 290 -5.86 -11.62 -0.39
C SER A 290 -6.10 -12.03 1.06
N ASN A 291 -5.32 -11.46 2.00
CA ASN A 291 -5.45 -11.76 3.43
C ASN A 291 -6.74 -11.22 4.06
N GLN A 292 -7.46 -10.30 3.41
CA GLN A 292 -8.79 -9.88 3.87
C GLN A 292 -9.82 -11.02 3.75
N ILE A 293 -9.58 -11.98 2.85
CA ILE A 293 -10.43 -13.15 2.63
C ILE A 293 -9.81 -14.40 3.29
N LEU A 294 -8.50 -14.59 3.14
CA LEU A 294 -7.78 -15.77 3.66
C LEU A 294 -7.34 -15.65 5.13
N GLY A 295 -7.32 -14.43 5.68
CA GLY A 295 -6.65 -14.15 6.95
C GLY A 295 -5.12 -14.11 6.84
N GLY A 296 -4.46 -13.91 7.97
CA GLY A 296 -2.99 -13.84 8.05
C GLY A 296 -2.40 -12.58 7.40
N HIS A 297 -1.26 -12.73 6.73
CA HIS A 297 -0.48 -11.64 6.14
C HIS A 297 -0.73 -11.51 4.63
N GLU A 298 -0.55 -10.31 4.08
CA GLU A 298 -0.47 -10.09 2.62
C GLU A 298 0.59 -11.01 2.01
N PHE A 299 0.36 -11.46 0.77
CA PHE A 299 1.38 -12.19 0.03
C PHE A 299 2.60 -11.30 -0.21
N ARG A 300 3.78 -11.92 -0.13
CA ARG A 300 5.04 -11.29 -0.46
C ARG A 300 5.95 -12.30 -1.13
N PHE A 301 6.50 -11.92 -2.28
CA PHE A 301 7.49 -12.73 -2.97
C PHE A 301 8.71 -12.97 -2.07
N ALA A 302 9.24 -14.18 -2.08
CA ALA A 302 10.39 -14.60 -1.30
C ALA A 302 11.65 -13.77 -1.62
N LYS A 303 11.74 -13.25 -2.85
CA LYS A 303 12.82 -12.36 -3.29
C LYS A 303 12.60 -10.88 -2.97
N ASP A 304 11.40 -10.48 -2.53
CA ASP A 304 11.18 -9.12 -2.04
C ASP A 304 11.70 -9.03 -0.59
N LEU A 305 12.97 -8.66 -0.44
CA LEU A 305 13.65 -8.53 0.85
C LEU A 305 13.70 -7.08 1.37
N ARG A 306 12.99 -6.15 0.72
CA ARG A 306 13.05 -4.72 1.04
C ARG A 306 12.52 -4.44 2.45
N ALA A 307 13.25 -3.70 3.27
CA ALA A 307 12.67 -3.19 4.51
C ALA A 307 11.54 -2.18 4.19
N THR A 308 10.53 -2.14 5.04
CA THR A 308 9.43 -1.18 4.94
C THR A 308 9.76 0.10 5.71
N VAL A 309 9.94 1.20 5.01
CA VAL A 309 10.19 2.53 5.60
C VAL A 309 8.91 3.34 5.54
N LEU A 310 8.35 3.70 6.70
CA LEU A 310 7.23 4.62 6.78
C LEU A 310 7.73 6.04 7.02
N VAL A 311 7.38 6.96 6.12
CA VAL A 311 7.71 8.38 6.19
C VAL A 311 6.45 9.16 6.59
N ALA A 312 6.37 9.62 7.83
CA ALA A 312 5.22 10.34 8.35
C ALA A 312 5.50 11.85 8.47
N MET A 313 4.71 12.65 7.75
CA MET A 313 4.92 14.09 7.60
C MET A 313 3.63 14.84 7.92
N ALA A 314 3.72 15.79 8.85
CA ALA A 314 2.58 16.64 9.22
C ALA A 314 3.07 17.91 9.91
N GLU A 315 4.04 18.59 9.31
CA GLU A 315 4.58 19.85 9.81
C GLU A 315 4.44 20.93 8.72
N PRO A 316 3.89 22.12 9.04
CA PRO A 316 3.64 23.16 8.05
C PRO A 316 4.76 24.22 7.96
N GLU A 317 5.86 24.09 8.70
CA GLU A 317 6.86 25.16 8.87
C GLU A 317 8.04 25.05 7.90
N TYR A 318 8.54 23.83 7.67
CA TYR A 318 9.80 23.59 6.97
C TYR A 318 9.62 22.97 5.59
N LYS A 319 8.36 22.76 5.17
CA LYS A 319 7.98 22.11 3.90
C LYS A 319 8.65 20.74 3.74
N THR A 320 8.86 20.03 4.84
CA THR A 320 9.51 18.72 4.82
C THR A 320 8.73 17.72 4.00
N GLU A 321 7.43 17.91 3.81
CA GLU A 321 6.62 17.07 2.93
C GLU A 321 7.02 17.19 1.46
N ILE A 322 7.66 18.29 1.03
CA ILE A 322 8.24 18.41 -0.31
C ILE A 322 9.59 17.69 -0.34
N GLY A 323 10.48 18.03 0.59
CA GLY A 323 11.85 17.49 0.65
C GLY A 323 11.90 15.98 0.85
N LEU A 324 11.11 15.45 1.80
CA LEU A 324 11.02 14.02 2.08
C LEU A 324 10.33 13.23 0.98
N THR A 325 9.36 13.82 0.27
CA THR A 325 8.77 13.18 -0.90
C THR A 325 9.83 12.96 -1.96
N GLU A 326 10.54 14.02 -2.36
CA GLU A 326 11.58 13.92 -3.38
C GLU A 326 12.77 13.05 -2.95
N PHE A 327 13.13 13.10 -1.67
CA PHE A 327 14.11 12.19 -1.08
C PHE A 327 13.69 10.72 -1.22
N ALA A 328 12.47 10.38 -0.79
CA ALA A 328 11.94 9.03 -0.93
C ALA A 328 11.96 8.57 -2.38
N ARG A 329 11.54 9.45 -3.31
CA ARG A 329 11.52 9.13 -4.75
C ARG A 329 12.88 8.74 -5.29
N LYS A 330 13.88 9.57 -4.97
CA LYS A 330 15.22 9.50 -5.59
C LYS A 330 16.15 8.53 -4.87
N ARG A 331 15.93 8.28 -3.58
CA ARG A 331 16.89 7.58 -2.72
C ARG A 331 16.36 6.32 -2.09
N LEU A 332 15.05 6.21 -1.85
CA LEU A 332 14.50 5.08 -1.08
C LEU A 332 13.78 4.05 -1.95
N TRP A 333 13.00 4.46 -2.95
CA TRP A 333 12.18 3.54 -3.74
C TRP A 333 12.96 2.46 -4.48
N ARG A 334 14.26 2.64 -4.73
CA ARG A 334 15.08 1.60 -5.32
C ARG A 334 15.32 0.42 -4.37
N ASP A 335 15.47 0.68 -3.08
CA ASP A 335 16.02 -0.29 -2.13
C ASP A 335 15.02 -0.67 -1.01
N TYR A 336 13.95 0.11 -0.84
CA TYR A 336 12.96 -0.04 0.23
C TYR A 336 11.53 -0.10 -0.29
N ARG A 337 10.64 -0.74 0.47
CA ARG A 337 9.19 -0.54 0.35
C ARG A 337 8.85 0.72 1.14
N VAL A 338 8.40 1.77 0.47
CA VAL A 338 8.21 3.07 1.14
C VAL A 338 6.73 3.40 1.26
N VAL A 339 6.30 3.73 2.47
CA VAL A 339 4.94 4.19 2.77
C VAL A 339 5.00 5.68 3.12
N MET A 340 4.34 6.52 2.31
CA MET A 340 4.27 7.96 2.55
C MET A 340 2.97 8.30 3.29
N VAL A 341 3.08 8.86 4.49
CA VAL A 341 1.96 9.32 5.30
C VAL A 341 1.99 10.85 5.39
N TYR A 342 0.98 11.50 4.83
CA TYR A 342 0.80 12.94 4.92
C TYR A 342 -0.34 13.26 5.88
N GLY A 343 -0.12 14.14 6.85
CA GLY A 343 -1.15 14.59 7.76
C GLY A 343 -2.12 15.57 7.10
N ARG A 344 -3.40 15.50 7.49
CA ARG A 344 -4.40 16.48 7.04
C ARG A 344 -4.15 17.87 7.61
N ASN A 345 -4.29 18.90 6.79
CA ASN A 345 -4.16 20.30 7.22
C ASN A 345 -5.53 20.98 7.38
N ASP A 346 -6.52 20.23 7.89
CA ASP A 346 -7.91 20.67 8.14
C ASP A 346 -8.23 20.84 9.64
N GLY A 347 -7.22 20.72 10.50
CA GLY A 347 -7.36 20.79 11.95
C GLY A 347 -7.78 19.48 12.64
N SER A 348 -8.05 18.40 11.89
CA SER A 348 -8.42 17.10 12.46
C SER A 348 -7.30 16.45 13.27
N GLY A 349 -6.04 16.66 12.89
CA GLY A 349 -4.92 15.89 13.43
C GLY A 349 -4.74 14.51 12.79
N ASP A 350 -5.58 14.14 11.80
CA ASP A 350 -5.54 12.82 11.16
C ASP A 350 -4.26 12.56 10.36
N LEU A 351 -3.76 11.33 10.44
CA LEU A 351 -2.65 10.82 9.66
C LEU A 351 -3.14 9.65 8.79
N PRO A 352 -3.75 9.92 7.62
CA PRO A 352 -4.17 8.88 6.69
C PRO A 352 -3.07 7.83 6.43
N ALA A 353 -3.47 6.56 6.47
CA ALA A 353 -2.59 5.38 6.34
C ALA A 353 -1.52 5.20 7.45
N PHE A 354 -1.60 5.89 8.58
CA PHE A 354 -0.65 5.69 9.68
C PHE A 354 -0.69 4.27 10.28
N GLN A 355 -1.82 3.57 10.15
CA GLN A 355 -1.96 2.15 10.53
C GLN A 355 -0.96 1.22 9.81
N ARG A 356 -0.47 1.62 8.63
CA ARG A 356 0.59 0.92 7.89
C ARG A 356 1.90 0.80 8.70
N LEU A 357 2.06 1.56 9.78
CA LEU A 357 3.19 1.46 10.70
C LEU A 357 3.30 0.07 11.34
N GLN A 358 2.21 -0.72 11.41
CA GLN A 358 2.26 -2.12 11.86
C GLN A 358 3.20 -2.99 11.02
N GLU A 359 3.29 -2.71 9.72
CA GLU A 359 4.15 -3.43 8.75
C GLU A 359 5.55 -2.79 8.61
N ALA A 360 5.77 -1.60 9.17
CA ALA A 360 7.00 -0.85 8.96
C ALA A 360 8.16 -1.43 9.78
N ASP A 361 9.35 -1.45 9.21
CA ASP A 361 10.61 -1.79 9.87
C ASP A 361 11.29 -0.54 10.45
N LEU A 362 11.03 0.65 9.88
CA LEU A 362 11.55 1.93 10.33
C LEU A 362 10.53 3.07 10.18
N LEU A 363 10.51 3.99 11.15
CA LEU A 363 9.72 5.22 11.09
C LEU A 363 10.63 6.44 10.88
N LEU A 364 10.45 7.14 9.76
CA LEU A 364 11.01 8.47 9.52
C LEU A 364 9.93 9.52 9.79
N LEU A 365 10.16 10.37 10.79
CA LEU A 365 9.16 11.25 11.36
C LEU A 365 9.50 12.73 11.13
N SER A 366 8.53 13.48 10.61
CA SER A 366 8.52 14.93 10.48
C SER A 366 7.12 15.48 10.80
N ILE A 367 6.73 15.39 12.07
CA ILE A 367 5.41 15.82 12.55
C ILE A 367 5.61 16.93 13.58
N ARG A 368 4.73 17.92 13.56
CA ARG A 368 4.75 19.03 14.52
C ARG A 368 3.47 19.11 15.33
N ARG A 369 3.58 18.96 16.65
CA ARG A 369 2.55 19.28 17.64
C ARG A 369 1.16 18.73 17.31
N ARG A 370 1.07 17.44 17.04
CA ARG A 370 -0.11 16.79 16.49
C ARG A 370 -0.64 15.70 17.43
N PRO A 371 -1.69 15.98 18.21
CA PRO A 371 -2.45 14.93 18.87
C PRO A 371 -3.04 13.96 17.83
N ILE A 372 -2.98 12.67 18.11
CA ILE A 372 -3.43 11.60 17.18
C ILE A 372 -4.57 10.79 17.78
N SER A 373 -5.25 10.00 16.95
CA SER A 373 -6.34 9.15 17.41
C SER A 373 -5.86 8.07 18.40
N ALA A 374 -6.78 7.50 19.18
CA ALA A 374 -6.46 6.36 20.05
C ALA A 374 -5.93 5.16 19.28
N GLN A 375 -6.42 4.94 18.06
CA GLN A 375 -5.99 3.86 17.19
C GLN A 375 -4.55 4.07 16.70
N ASP A 376 -4.22 5.27 16.21
CA ASP A 376 -2.86 5.61 15.77
C ASP A 376 -1.87 5.56 16.93
N MET A 377 -2.27 6.04 18.10
CA MET A 377 -1.45 5.96 19.31
C MET A 377 -1.18 4.50 19.72
N SER A 378 -2.15 3.59 19.55
CA SER A 378 -1.95 2.17 19.81
C SER A 378 -0.90 1.59 18.87
N VAL A 379 -1.02 1.86 17.57
CA VAL A 379 -0.05 1.36 16.57
C VAL A 379 1.35 1.92 16.82
N LEU A 380 1.46 3.21 17.17
CA LEU A 380 2.73 3.81 17.54
C LEU A 380 3.35 3.12 18.77
N ARG A 381 2.55 2.83 19.79
CA ARG A 381 3.01 2.11 21.00
C ARG A 381 3.49 0.70 20.67
N ASP A 382 2.80 -0.02 19.79
CA ASP A 382 3.21 -1.36 19.38
C ASP A 382 4.50 -1.32 18.56
N PHE A 383 4.65 -0.33 17.67
CA PHE A 383 5.88 -0.12 16.90
C PHE A 383 7.09 0.13 17.82
N VAL A 384 6.97 1.02 18.80
CA VAL A 384 8.08 1.32 19.71
C VAL A 384 8.38 0.16 20.65
N LYS A 385 7.35 -0.54 21.16
CA LYS A 385 7.51 -1.75 21.97
C LYS A 385 8.26 -2.85 21.24
N GLY A 386 8.15 -2.91 19.91
CA GLY A 386 8.93 -3.81 19.06
C GLY A 386 10.42 -3.47 18.96
N GLY A 387 10.90 -2.40 19.61
CA GLY A 387 12.29 -1.95 19.52
C GLY A 387 12.67 -1.43 18.14
N LYS A 388 11.69 -1.07 17.30
CA LYS A 388 11.94 -0.64 15.92
C LYS A 388 12.56 0.76 15.86
N PRO A 389 13.47 1.01 14.90
CA PRO A 389 14.18 2.27 14.76
C PRO A 389 13.27 3.47 14.45
N ILE A 390 13.61 4.64 15.02
CA ILE A 390 12.95 5.92 14.73
C ILE A 390 14.00 6.93 14.27
N ILE A 391 13.74 7.58 13.14
CA ILE A 391 14.49 8.73 12.67
C ILE A 391 13.60 9.97 12.77
N GLY A 392 14.04 10.98 13.50
CA GLY A 392 13.34 12.25 13.64
C GLY A 392 14.09 13.39 12.98
N ILE A 393 13.37 14.23 12.24
CA ILE A 393 13.90 15.50 11.72
C ILE A 393 13.10 16.68 12.25
N ARG A 394 13.76 17.84 12.38
CA ARG A 394 13.15 19.11 12.84
C ARG A 394 12.19 18.92 14.01
N THR A 395 10.89 19.05 13.76
CA THR A 395 9.81 19.13 14.74
C THR A 395 9.45 17.77 15.35
N ALA A 396 10.06 16.68 14.86
CA ALA A 396 9.84 15.33 15.36
C ALA A 396 10.04 15.17 16.86
N ASN A 397 10.94 15.94 17.47
CA ASN A 397 11.14 15.94 18.93
C ASN A 397 9.90 16.37 19.72
N HIS A 398 8.95 17.07 19.09
CA HIS A 398 7.68 17.43 19.68
C HIS A 398 6.49 17.06 18.79
N ALA A 399 6.61 15.90 18.12
CA ALA A 399 5.60 15.40 17.20
C ALA A 399 4.22 15.26 17.83
N PHE A 400 4.12 14.63 18.99
CA PHE A 400 2.83 14.24 19.60
C PHE A 400 2.49 15.03 20.88
N SER A 401 3.06 16.22 21.06
CA SER A 401 2.77 17.09 22.22
C SER A 401 2.08 18.37 21.78
N LEU A 402 1.38 19.04 22.69
CA LEU A 402 0.86 20.38 22.44
C LEU A 402 1.86 21.44 22.94
N ARG A 403 1.79 22.65 22.37
CA ARG A 403 2.53 23.78 22.92
C ARG A 403 1.89 24.28 24.21
N GLN A 404 0.56 24.36 24.22
CA GLN A 404 -0.29 24.79 25.33
C GLN A 404 -1.65 24.14 25.19
N GLY A 405 -2.38 24.02 26.30
CA GLY A 405 -3.73 23.46 26.34
C GLY A 405 -3.77 21.93 26.39
N SER A 406 -4.97 21.39 26.29
CA SER A 406 -5.25 19.95 26.28
C SER A 406 -5.69 19.50 24.89
N PRO A 407 -5.43 18.24 24.50
CA PRO A 407 -5.92 17.73 23.23
C PRO A 407 -7.46 17.68 23.19
N PRO A 408 -8.07 17.67 21.98
CA PRO A 408 -9.48 17.33 21.82
C PRO A 408 -9.82 15.98 22.50
N PRO A 409 -11.08 15.77 22.95
CA PRO A 409 -11.45 14.58 23.74
C PRO A 409 -11.14 13.21 23.08
N ASP A 410 -11.13 13.15 21.75
CA ASP A 410 -10.88 11.96 20.94
C ASP A 410 -9.40 11.79 20.53
N ARG A 411 -8.52 12.67 21.04
CA ARG A 411 -7.11 12.74 20.65
C ARG A 411 -6.19 12.56 21.84
N LEU A 412 -5.03 11.96 21.59
CA LEU A 412 -4.02 11.66 22.58
C LEU A 412 -2.72 12.40 22.26
N THR A 413 -2.03 12.83 23.32
CA THR A 413 -0.66 13.33 23.27
C THR A 413 0.30 12.33 23.90
N TRP A 414 1.60 12.53 23.63
CA TRP A 414 2.71 11.86 24.30
C TRP A 414 3.74 12.92 24.67
N ASP A 415 3.53 13.58 25.81
CA ASP A 415 4.29 14.79 26.15
C ASP A 415 5.77 14.52 26.47
N SER A 416 6.09 13.31 26.95
CA SER A 416 7.46 12.84 27.20
C SER A 416 8.19 12.31 25.95
N TRP A 417 7.60 12.46 24.75
CA TRP A 417 8.10 11.90 23.50
C TRP A 417 9.59 12.21 23.21
N ASP A 418 10.03 13.46 23.38
CA ASP A 418 11.42 13.84 23.12
C ASP A 418 12.40 13.06 24.01
N ALA A 419 12.13 13.08 25.32
CA ALA A 419 12.98 12.45 26.31
C ALA A 419 13.00 10.92 26.17
N GLU A 420 11.85 10.31 25.83
CA GLU A 420 11.72 8.85 25.71
C GLU A 420 12.27 8.29 24.40
N PHE A 421 12.16 9.02 23.28
CA PHE A 421 12.48 8.47 21.96
C PHE A 421 13.67 9.13 21.28
N PHE A 422 14.06 10.33 21.67
CA PHE A 422 15.28 10.97 21.18
C PHE A 422 16.27 11.31 22.29
N GLY A 423 15.88 11.21 23.57
CA GLY A 423 16.73 11.60 24.69
C GLY A 423 17.05 13.10 24.70
N GLY A 424 16.22 13.91 24.03
CA GLY A 424 16.36 15.36 23.96
C GLY A 424 15.59 16.08 25.07
N SER A 425 15.88 17.37 25.21
CA SER A 425 15.19 18.29 26.14
C SER A 425 14.74 19.56 25.41
N TYR A 426 14.01 19.43 24.30
CA TYR A 426 13.58 20.57 23.49
C TYR A 426 12.75 21.58 24.30
N THR A 427 13.22 22.82 24.35
CA THR A 427 12.51 23.92 25.02
C THR A 427 12.04 25.01 24.06
N ASN A 428 12.87 25.39 23.08
CA ASN A 428 12.57 26.40 22.08
C ASN A 428 13.66 26.42 20.99
N HIS A 429 13.73 27.48 20.19
CA HIS A 429 14.81 27.75 19.25
C HIS A 429 15.33 29.20 19.39
N TYR A 430 16.48 29.48 18.76
CA TYR A 430 16.97 30.85 18.56
C TYR A 430 16.27 31.52 17.37
N GLY A 431 16.44 32.84 17.22
CA GLY A 431 15.83 33.61 16.13
C GLY A 431 16.23 33.08 14.75
N ALA A 432 15.31 33.09 13.79
CA ALA A 432 15.55 32.53 12.45
C ALA A 432 16.51 33.37 11.61
N GLU A 433 16.70 34.64 11.97
CA GLU A 433 17.64 35.58 11.37
C GLU A 433 19.08 35.40 11.86
N MET A 434 19.29 34.61 12.92
CA MET A 434 20.60 34.41 13.51
C MET A 434 21.41 33.39 12.71
N ALA A 435 22.65 33.73 12.36
CA ALA A 435 23.55 32.82 11.67
C ALA A 435 23.91 31.63 12.58
N VAL A 436 23.75 30.42 12.05
CA VAL A 436 24.08 29.16 12.71
C VAL A 436 25.34 28.60 12.08
N SER A 437 26.36 28.37 12.90
CA SER A 437 27.64 27.80 12.47
C SER A 437 27.76 26.36 12.94
N LEU A 438 28.04 25.45 12.01
CA LEU A 438 28.46 24.08 12.34
C LEU A 438 29.82 24.14 13.04
N LEU A 439 29.98 23.40 14.14
CA LEU A 439 31.26 23.27 14.82
C LEU A 439 32.08 22.11 14.26
N PRO A 440 33.43 22.17 14.31
CA PRO A 440 34.27 21.05 13.90
C PRO A 440 33.93 19.76 14.66
N MET A 441 33.89 18.66 13.93
CA MET A 441 33.68 17.32 14.50
C MET A 441 35.02 16.69 14.89
N SER A 442 34.99 15.81 15.88
CA SER A 442 36.10 14.93 16.20
C SER A 442 36.24 13.80 15.16
N ALA A 443 37.40 13.12 15.16
CA ALA A 443 37.63 11.97 14.29
C ALA A 443 36.63 10.82 14.55
N GLU A 444 36.22 10.62 15.81
CA GLU A 444 35.21 9.62 16.18
C GLU A 444 33.84 9.96 15.58
N GLN A 445 33.42 11.22 15.66
CA GLN A 445 32.17 11.68 15.06
C GLN A 445 32.19 11.56 13.53
N GLN A 446 33.30 11.92 12.88
CA GLN A 446 33.47 11.77 11.43
C GLN A 446 33.45 10.30 10.97
N GLY A 447 33.95 9.39 11.82
CA GLY A 447 33.94 7.96 11.54
C GLY A 447 32.61 7.25 11.81
N HIS A 448 31.62 7.92 12.40
CA HIS A 448 30.32 7.31 12.67
C HIS A 448 29.58 7.01 11.36
N ALA A 449 28.93 5.84 11.24
CA ALA A 449 28.30 5.38 10.01
C ALA A 449 27.27 6.35 9.40
N ILE A 450 26.61 7.16 10.25
CA ILE A 450 25.67 8.20 9.79
C ILE A 450 26.39 9.39 9.13
N ILE A 451 27.58 9.75 9.62
CA ILE A 451 28.34 10.94 9.18
C ILE A 451 29.35 10.62 8.08
N ALA A 452 29.91 9.42 8.10
CA ALA A 452 30.90 8.97 7.13
C ALA A 452 30.40 9.18 5.69
N ASP A 453 31.28 9.68 4.83
CA ASP A 453 31.04 9.92 3.41
C ASP A 453 29.85 10.84 3.09
N CYS A 454 29.38 11.66 4.04
CA CYS A 454 28.35 12.67 3.80
C CYS A 454 28.92 13.98 3.24
N GLY A 455 30.19 14.31 3.51
CA GLY A 455 30.73 15.65 3.23
C GLY A 455 30.01 16.73 4.06
N ILE A 456 29.64 16.40 5.29
CA ILE A 456 28.80 17.24 6.14
C ILE A 456 29.54 18.52 6.58
N GLU A 457 30.86 18.58 6.46
CA GLU A 457 31.66 19.77 6.73
C GLU A 457 31.28 20.95 5.82
N SER A 458 30.74 20.69 4.63
CA SER A 458 30.24 21.74 3.72
C SER A 458 28.78 22.13 3.96
N LEU A 459 28.10 21.52 4.93
CA LEU A 459 26.70 21.78 5.23
C LEU A 459 26.50 23.26 5.59
N ARG A 460 25.56 23.90 4.88
CA ARG A 460 25.01 25.20 5.26
C ARG A 460 23.67 25.01 5.94
N ILE A 461 23.60 25.41 7.21
CA ILE A 461 22.39 25.32 8.01
C ILE A 461 21.49 26.51 7.64
N GLY A 462 20.29 26.22 7.13
CA GLY A 462 19.26 27.18 6.77
C GLY A 462 18.18 27.36 7.84
N GLY A 463 17.97 26.38 8.72
CA GLY A 463 16.99 26.44 9.80
C GLY A 463 17.50 27.06 11.11
N SER A 464 16.58 27.50 11.98
CA SER A 464 16.92 27.97 13.33
C SER A 464 17.58 26.88 14.18
N LEU A 465 18.55 27.28 15.01
CA LEU A 465 19.18 26.43 16.02
C LEU A 465 18.22 26.14 17.18
N TYR A 466 17.98 24.87 17.47
CA TYR A 466 17.08 24.43 18.54
C TYR A 466 17.83 24.36 19.88
N LYS A 467 17.11 24.65 20.97
CA LYS A 467 17.59 24.52 22.35
C LYS A 467 17.15 23.16 22.89
N VAL A 468 18.07 22.20 22.91
CA VAL A 468 17.78 20.78 23.16
C VAL A 468 18.64 20.19 24.27
N ALA A 469 19.68 20.89 24.70
CA ALA A 469 20.50 20.50 25.84
C ALA A 469 19.77 20.69 27.19
N PRO A 470 20.08 19.86 28.21
CA PRO A 470 20.99 18.72 28.14
C PRO A 470 20.36 17.51 27.45
N LEU A 471 21.20 16.70 26.78
CA LEU A 471 20.79 15.39 26.27
C LEU A 471 20.86 14.33 27.38
N HIS A 472 20.09 13.26 27.22
CA HIS A 472 20.20 12.07 28.03
C HIS A 472 21.61 11.46 27.95
N ALA A 473 22.08 10.83 29.04
CA ALA A 473 23.46 10.31 29.13
C ALA A 473 23.79 9.18 28.12
N LYS A 474 22.76 8.53 27.56
CA LYS A 474 22.88 7.53 26.48
C LYS A 474 22.89 8.14 25.07
N CYS A 475 22.71 9.45 24.93
CA CYS A 475 22.81 10.10 23.63
C CYS A 475 24.27 10.20 23.21
N VAL A 476 24.55 9.97 21.93
CA VAL A 476 25.86 10.18 21.31
C VAL A 476 25.75 11.34 20.32
N PRO A 477 26.23 12.56 20.68
CA PRO A 477 26.20 13.71 19.80
C PRO A 477 27.11 13.50 18.59
N LEU A 478 26.55 13.62 17.39
CA LEU A 478 27.28 13.50 16.12
C LEU A 478 27.67 14.86 15.54
N MET A 479 26.81 15.87 15.72
CA MET A 479 27.04 17.22 15.23
C MET A 479 26.58 18.26 16.25
N ASN A 480 27.35 19.34 16.36
CA ASN A 480 27.02 20.49 17.19
C ASN A 480 27.06 21.77 16.37
N ALA A 481 26.20 22.72 16.72
CA ALA A 481 26.20 24.04 16.11
C ALA A 481 26.02 25.13 17.17
N GLN A 482 26.31 26.36 16.76
CA GLN A 482 26.27 27.52 17.63
C GLN A 482 25.75 28.75 16.89
N VAL A 483 24.99 29.57 17.60
CA VAL A 483 24.77 30.98 17.27
C VAL A 483 25.74 31.81 18.10
N ASP A 484 26.37 32.83 17.48
CA ASP A 484 27.35 33.67 18.17
C ASP A 484 26.82 34.23 19.51
N GLY A 485 27.65 34.14 20.55
CA GLY A 485 27.30 34.52 21.92
C GLY A 485 26.22 33.67 22.60
N LYS A 486 25.81 32.53 22.04
CA LYS A 486 24.85 31.58 22.64
C LYS A 486 25.52 30.25 23.00
N PRO A 487 24.92 29.46 23.92
CA PRO A 487 25.33 28.08 24.17
C PRO A 487 25.41 27.24 22.89
N VAL A 488 26.35 26.29 22.89
CA VAL A 488 26.46 25.25 21.86
C VAL A 488 25.31 24.27 22.04
N GLU A 489 24.67 23.89 20.94
CA GLU A 489 23.57 22.93 20.93
C GLU A 489 23.88 21.77 19.97
N PRO A 490 23.58 20.52 20.35
CA PRO A 490 23.67 19.40 19.44
C PRO A 490 22.57 19.52 18.37
N ILE A 491 22.92 19.23 17.12
CA ILE A 491 22.00 19.29 15.98
C ILE A 491 21.78 17.93 15.31
N ALA A 492 22.57 16.92 15.67
CA ALA A 492 22.31 15.53 15.33
C ALA A 492 22.93 14.59 16.35
N TRP A 493 22.22 13.53 16.73
CA TRP A 493 22.70 12.53 17.68
C TRP A 493 21.95 11.21 17.54
N THR A 494 22.57 10.14 18.03
CA THR A 494 21.89 8.85 18.22
C THR A 494 21.49 8.67 19.67
N PHE A 495 20.49 7.82 19.91
CA PHE A 495 20.00 7.48 21.23
C PHE A 495 19.60 6.01 21.31
N GLU A 496 20.15 5.30 22.30
CA GLU A 496 19.76 3.93 22.64
C GLU A 496 18.58 3.98 23.63
N ARG A 497 17.40 3.60 23.14
CA ARG A 497 16.15 3.68 23.88
C ARG A 497 16.03 2.56 24.92
N ALA A 498 15.19 2.78 25.92
CA ALA A 498 14.93 1.80 26.98
C ALA A 498 14.22 0.53 26.48
N ASP A 499 13.49 0.62 25.36
CA ASP A 499 12.81 -0.52 24.71
C ASP A 499 13.72 -1.35 23.80
N GLY A 500 15.03 -1.04 23.76
CA GLY A 500 16.02 -1.71 22.92
C GLY A 500 16.12 -1.15 21.50
N GLY A 501 15.25 -0.22 21.12
CA GLY A 501 15.31 0.45 19.82
C GLY A 501 16.41 1.50 19.74
N LYS A 502 16.80 1.79 18.49
CA LYS A 502 17.75 2.86 18.18
C LYS A 502 17.01 4.06 17.61
N SER A 503 17.41 5.25 18.01
CA SER A 503 16.91 6.48 17.41
C SER A 503 18.04 7.33 16.85
N PHE A 504 17.76 8.00 15.75
CA PHE A 504 18.56 9.12 15.26
C PHE A 504 17.67 10.35 15.21
N TYR A 505 18.14 11.45 15.78
CA TYR A 505 17.46 12.74 15.64
C TYR A 505 18.40 13.75 15.01
N THR A 506 17.86 14.59 14.14
CA THR A 506 18.53 15.82 13.72
C THR A 506 17.58 17.01 13.72
N SER A 507 18.07 18.16 14.19
CA SER A 507 17.37 19.43 14.05
C SER A 507 17.55 20.03 12.64
N LEU A 508 18.11 19.31 11.68
CA LEU A 508 18.15 19.69 10.26
C LEU A 508 16.88 19.19 9.54
N GLY A 509 16.64 19.67 8.32
CA GLY A 509 15.47 19.32 7.50
C GLY A 509 14.65 20.52 7.00
N HIS A 510 15.23 21.72 7.00
CA HIS A 510 14.74 22.88 6.27
C HIS A 510 14.90 22.67 4.76
N GLU A 511 14.05 23.32 3.93
CA GLU A 511 14.09 23.23 2.46
C GLU A 511 15.51 23.38 1.87
N LYS A 512 16.26 24.40 2.30
CA LYS A 512 17.66 24.64 1.91
C LYS A 512 18.65 23.52 2.25
N GLU A 513 18.36 22.70 3.26
CA GLU A 513 19.20 21.54 3.58
C GLU A 513 18.87 20.36 2.67
N PHE A 514 17.60 20.16 2.29
CA PHE A 514 17.23 19.17 1.27
C PHE A 514 17.83 19.45 -0.12
N GLU A 515 18.19 20.70 -0.41
CA GLU A 515 18.94 21.08 -1.63
C GLU A 515 20.41 20.63 -1.60
N GLN A 516 20.92 20.19 -0.45
CA GLN A 516 22.33 19.84 -0.26
C GLN A 516 22.53 18.32 -0.18
N GLU A 517 23.38 17.78 -1.04
CA GLU A 517 23.66 16.35 -1.11
C GLU A 517 24.14 15.77 0.22
N CYS A 518 24.90 16.55 1.00
CA CYS A 518 25.41 16.10 2.29
C CYS A 518 24.30 15.78 3.30
N PHE A 519 23.20 16.53 3.30
CA PHE A 519 22.06 16.25 4.17
C PHE A 519 21.21 15.09 3.64
N VAL A 520 21.05 14.99 2.32
CA VAL A 520 20.37 13.86 1.67
C VAL A 520 21.10 12.55 2.01
N ARG A 521 22.43 12.54 1.93
CA ARG A 521 23.28 11.40 2.29
C ARG A 521 23.23 11.07 3.78
N LEU A 522 23.19 12.09 4.64
CA LEU A 522 23.00 11.92 6.09
C LEU A 522 21.72 11.14 6.41
N LEU A 523 20.60 11.48 5.77
CA LEU A 523 19.32 10.79 5.96
C LEU A 523 19.35 9.36 5.41
N GLU A 524 19.96 9.14 4.24
CA GLU A 524 20.16 7.80 3.68
C GLU A 524 20.97 6.91 4.63
N ASN A 525 22.10 7.41 5.12
CA ASN A 525 22.95 6.70 6.07
C ASN A 525 22.24 6.45 7.41
N ALA A 526 21.41 7.38 7.88
CA ALA A 526 20.61 7.19 9.09
C ALA A 526 19.60 6.05 8.94
N ILE A 527 18.93 5.95 7.78
CA ILE A 527 18.00 4.85 7.47
C ILE A 527 18.73 3.52 7.44
N GLN A 528 19.86 3.46 6.72
CA GLN A 528 20.70 2.25 6.65
C GLN A 528 21.20 1.85 8.04
N TRP A 529 21.70 2.80 8.84
CA TRP A 529 22.14 2.55 10.20
C TRP A 529 21.02 2.03 11.11
N GLY A 530 19.81 2.56 10.96
CA GLY A 530 18.65 2.14 11.76
C GLY A 530 18.21 0.71 11.44
N LEU A 531 18.27 0.33 10.15
CA LEU A 531 17.88 -1.00 9.66
C LEU A 531 18.98 -2.05 9.77
N ASN A 532 20.24 -1.64 9.92
CA ASN A 532 21.36 -2.55 10.16
C ASN A 532 21.32 -3.05 11.61
N HIS A 533 21.01 -4.34 11.74
CA HIS A 533 21.02 -5.08 13.00
C HIS A 533 22.36 -5.77 13.24
#